data_AF-A0A9R1IZY1-F1
#
_entry.id   AF-A0A9R1IZY1-F1
#
_cell.length_a   1.000
_cell.length_b   1.000
_cell.length_c   1.000
_cell.angle_alpha   90.00
_cell.angle_beta   90.00
_cell.angle_gamma   90.00
#
_symmetry.space_group_name_H-M   'P 1'
#
loop_
_entity.id
_entity.type
_entity.pdbx_description
1 polymer ?
#
loop_
_entity_poly.entity_id
_entity_poly.type
_entity_poly.pdbx_seq_one_letter_code
_entity_poly.pdbx_strand_id
1 'polypeptide(L)'
;MEEEEGESHDWAGMQSDALSTIFGKLDAADLLTGAGQVCHAWRRLADSDTTLWRRVEMTHDGDILMAGAMACAAVDRAAGTMEAFWADSFVTDLLLRYISDRAVNL
;
A
#
# COMPACT_ATOMS: atom_id res chain seq x y z
N MET A 1 -10.62 23.17 36.73
CA MET A 1 -10.80 22.26 35.59
C MET A 1 -9.40 21.84 35.22
N GLU A 2 -8.99 20.68 35.72
CA GLU A 2 -7.76 20.03 35.28
C GLU A 2 -8.08 19.48 33.89
N GLU A 3 -7.44 20.03 32.86
CA GLU A 3 -7.47 19.46 31.53
C GLU A 3 -6.68 18.15 31.61
N GLU A 4 -7.37 17.02 31.48
CA GLU A 4 -6.70 15.74 31.24
C GLU A 4 -5.87 15.90 29.95
N GLU A 5 -4.54 15.98 30.11
CA GLU A 5 -3.60 15.81 29.01
C GLU A 5 -3.85 14.42 28.43
N GLY A 6 -4.59 14.35 27.33
CA GLY A 6 -4.86 13.10 26.63
C GLY A 6 -3.55 12.39 26.35
N GLU A 7 -3.39 11.18 26.88
CA GLU A 7 -2.17 10.38 26.73
C GLU A 7 -1.80 10.26 25.24
N SER A 8 -0.76 10.99 24.82
CA SER A 8 -0.25 10.88 23.46
C SER A 8 0.47 9.55 23.30
N HIS A 9 -0.22 8.58 22.70
CA HIS A 9 0.35 7.27 22.41
C HIS A 9 1.25 7.37 21.18
N ASP A 10 2.53 7.02 21.34
CA ASP A 10 3.49 6.99 20.23
C ASP A 10 3.23 5.76 19.35
N TRP A 11 2.29 5.90 18.41
CA TRP A 11 2.01 4.89 17.39
C TRP A 11 3.18 4.67 16.42
N ALA A 12 4.17 5.57 16.37
CA ALA A 12 5.39 5.35 15.59
C ALA A 12 6.33 4.35 16.27
N GLY A 13 6.24 4.18 17.60
CA GLY A 13 7.00 3.21 18.39
C GLY A 13 6.40 1.80 18.44
N MET A 14 5.28 1.56 17.76
CA MET A 14 4.61 0.25 17.71
C MET A 14 5.49 -0.81 17.02
N GLN A 15 5.40 -2.06 17.48
CA GLN A 15 6.20 -3.16 16.91
C GLN A 15 5.85 -3.38 15.43
N SER A 16 6.89 -3.59 14.61
CA SER A 16 6.74 -3.65 13.15
C SER A 16 5.89 -4.82 12.67
N ASP A 17 5.84 -5.93 13.41
CA ASP A 17 5.01 -7.10 13.12
C ASP A 17 3.51 -6.80 13.28
N ALA A 18 3.15 -6.09 14.35
CA ALA A 18 1.78 -5.65 14.59
C ALA A 18 1.33 -4.63 13.52
N LEU A 19 2.20 -3.67 13.17
CA LEU A 19 1.93 -2.73 12.08
C LEU A 19 1.79 -3.44 10.72
N SER A 20 2.65 -4.41 10.41
CA SER A 20 2.57 -5.19 9.16
C SER A 20 1.27 -5.98 9.10
N THR A 21 0.82 -6.52 10.23
CA THR A 21 -0.47 -7.22 10.34
C THR A 21 -1.66 -6.28 10.07
N ILE A 22 -1.57 -5.03 10.51
CA ILE A 22 -2.60 -4.01 10.23
C ILE A 22 -2.54 -3.61 8.76
N PHE A 23 -1.35 -3.34 8.23
CA PHE A 23 -1.17 -2.89 6.85
C PHE A 23 -1.61 -3.97 5.86
N GLY A 24 -1.39 -5.25 6.17
CA GLY A 24 -1.87 -6.36 5.35
C GLY A 24 -3.40 -6.52 5.29
N LYS A 25 -4.16 -5.71 6.05
CA LYS A 25 -5.63 -5.64 5.97
C LYS A 25 -6.12 -4.45 5.16
N LEU A 26 -5.23 -3.53 4.78
CA LEU A 26 -5.56 -2.36 3.99
C LEU A 26 -5.47 -2.72 2.51
N ASP A 27 -6.31 -2.09 1.70
CA ASP A 27 -6.12 -2.10 0.25
C ASP A 27 -4.90 -1.23 -0.13
N ALA A 28 -4.49 -1.29 -1.40
CA ALA A 28 -3.34 -0.53 -1.85
C ALA A 28 -3.57 0.99 -1.86
N ALA A 29 -4.81 1.47 -2.02
CA ALA A 29 -5.11 2.90 -1.98
C ALA A 29 -5.01 3.47 -0.55
N ASP A 30 -5.58 2.77 0.42
CA ASP A 30 -5.50 3.06 1.86
C ASP A 30 -4.05 3.00 2.36
N LEU A 31 -3.26 2.05 1.86
CA LEU A 31 -1.85 1.96 2.22
C LEU A 31 -1.03 3.11 1.62
N LEU A 32 -1.25 3.47 0.36
CA LEU A 32 -0.47 4.51 -0.34
C LEU A 32 -0.83 5.94 0.10
N THR A 33 -2.11 6.20 0.32
CA THR A 33 -2.63 7.54 0.62
C THR A 33 -2.98 7.76 2.09
N GLY A 34 -3.14 6.68 2.85
CA GLY A 34 -3.44 6.70 4.29
C GLY A 34 -2.23 6.30 5.12
N ALA A 35 -2.13 5.01 5.46
CA ALA A 35 -1.17 4.51 6.45
C ALA A 35 0.29 4.85 6.10
N GLY A 36 0.69 4.76 4.83
CA GLY A 36 2.02 5.12 4.35
C GLY A 36 2.35 6.62 4.42
N GLN A 37 1.39 7.48 4.78
CA GLN A 37 1.59 8.93 4.91
C GLN A 37 1.57 9.44 6.36
N VAL A 38 1.28 8.59 7.34
CA VAL A 38 1.14 8.99 8.75
C VAL A 38 2.47 9.49 9.33
N CYS A 39 3.54 8.70 9.19
CA CYS A 39 4.87 9.07 9.68
C CYS A 39 5.98 8.37 8.88
N HIS A 40 7.23 8.79 9.09
CA HIS A 40 8.38 8.21 8.39
C HIS A 40 8.58 6.71 8.65
N ALA A 41 8.30 6.24 9.87
CA ALA A 41 8.44 4.83 10.22
C ALA A 41 7.43 3.97 9.47
N TRP A 42 6.17 4.40 9.41
CA TRP A 42 5.09 3.72 8.70
C TRP A 42 5.31 3.73 7.20
N ARG A 43 5.70 4.87 6.62
CA ARG A 43 6.09 4.97 5.21
C ARG A 43 7.20 3.99 4.86
N ARG A 44 8.25 3.95 5.67
CA ARG A 44 9.39 3.04 5.44
C ARG A 44 8.95 1.57 5.49
N LEU A 45 8.07 1.21 6.43
CA LEU A 45 7.51 -0.14 6.50
C LEU A 45 6.72 -0.48 5.23
N ALA A 46 5.78 0.39 4.85
CA ALA A 46 4.97 0.21 3.65
C ALA A 46 5.82 0.12 2.36
N ASP A 47 6.90 0.89 2.25
CA ASP A 47 7.77 0.89 1.06
C ASP A 47 8.70 -0.31 0.98
N SER A 48 9.17 -0.84 2.12
CA SER A 48 10.22 -1.88 2.15
C SER A 48 9.71 -3.30 2.33
N ASP A 49 8.53 -3.48 2.92
CA ASP A 49 7.94 -4.79 3.11
C ASP A 49 7.17 -5.24 1.87
N THR A 50 7.86 -5.98 0.99
CA THR A 50 7.28 -6.59 -0.21
C THR A 50 6.10 -7.53 0.07
N THR A 51 5.98 -8.08 1.29
CA THR A 51 4.88 -9.01 1.60
C THR A 51 3.52 -8.32 1.60
N LEU A 52 3.49 -7.01 1.90
CA LEU A 52 2.29 -6.17 1.81
C LEU A 52 1.77 -6.01 0.37
N TRP A 53 2.64 -6.24 -0.62
CA TRP A 53 2.34 -6.01 -2.03
C TRP A 53 2.21 -7.30 -2.85
N ARG A 54 2.19 -8.47 -2.19
CA ARG A 54 1.97 -9.77 -2.86
C ARG A 54 0.57 -9.87 -3.46
N ARG A 55 -0.43 -9.27 -2.81
CA ARG A 55 -1.82 -9.27 -3.28
C ARG A 55 -2.29 -7.82 -3.30
N VAL A 56 -2.33 -7.24 -4.49
CA VAL A 56 -2.73 -5.84 -4.68
C VAL A 56 -4.22 -5.80 -4.98
N GLU A 57 -4.99 -5.25 -4.06
CA GLU A 57 -6.39 -4.91 -4.25
C GLU A 57 -6.52 -3.40 -4.36
N MET A 58 -7.22 -2.94 -5.40
CA MET A 58 -7.41 -1.54 -5.72
C MET A 58 -8.90 -1.21 -5.78
N THR A 59 -9.50 -0.95 -4.62
CA THR A 59 -10.85 -0.43 -4.46
C THR A 59 -10.80 1.09 -4.47
N HIS A 60 -10.74 1.69 -5.67
CA HIS A 60 -10.69 3.15 -5.82
C HIS A 60 -11.87 3.67 -6.64
N ASP A 61 -12.77 4.39 -5.97
CA ASP A 61 -13.93 5.06 -6.57
C ASP A 61 -13.62 6.47 -7.11
N GLY A 62 -12.35 6.89 -7.08
CA GLY A 62 -11.93 8.22 -7.48
C GLY A 62 -11.38 8.33 -8.90
N ASP A 63 -10.50 9.31 -9.12
CA ASP A 63 -9.90 9.60 -10.43
C ASP A 63 -9.11 8.41 -11.00
N ILE A 64 -9.38 8.05 -12.27
CA ILE A 64 -8.79 6.91 -12.98
C ILE A 64 -7.27 7.08 -13.19
N LEU A 65 -6.79 8.31 -13.44
CA LEU A 65 -5.35 8.55 -13.62
C LEU A 65 -4.61 8.35 -12.30
N MET A 66 -5.19 8.81 -11.20
CA MET A 66 -4.66 8.55 -9.86
C MET A 66 -4.63 7.05 -9.56
N ALA A 67 -5.70 6.33 -9.90
CA ALA A 67 -5.78 4.88 -9.73
C ALA A 67 -4.67 4.13 -10.50
N GLY A 68 -4.43 4.52 -11.75
CA GLY A 68 -3.34 3.98 -12.56
C GLY A 68 -1.96 4.25 -11.95
N ALA A 69 -1.71 5.47 -11.46
CA ALA A 69 -0.45 5.81 -10.80
C ALA A 69 -0.24 4.99 -9.51
N MET A 70 -1.29 4.81 -8.71
CA MET A 70 -1.26 3.98 -7.50
C MET A 70 -0.99 2.51 -7.83
N ALA A 71 -1.62 1.97 -8.86
CA ALA A 71 -1.36 0.60 -9.30
C ALA A 71 0.11 0.41 -9.74
N CYS A 72 0.67 1.32 -10.53
CA CYS A 72 2.09 1.26 -10.87
C CYS A 72 2.99 1.32 -9.62
N ALA A 73 2.63 2.18 -8.66
CA ALA A 73 3.37 2.34 -7.41
C ALA A 73 3.31 1.08 -6.52
N ALA A 74 2.18 0.36 -6.53
CA ALA A 74 2.02 -0.92 -5.84
C ALA A 74 2.85 -2.03 -6.51
N VAL A 75 2.81 -2.11 -7.84
CA VAL A 75 3.59 -3.06 -8.64
C VAL A 75 5.09 -2.88 -8.42
N ASP A 76 5.56 -1.63 -8.39
CA ASP A 76 6.98 -1.32 -8.17
C ASP A 76 7.45 -1.78 -6.78
N ARG A 77 6.62 -1.58 -5.75
CA ARG A 77 6.91 -2.01 -4.37
C ARG A 77 6.86 -3.52 -4.19
N ALA A 78 6.04 -4.22 -4.98
CA ALA A 78 6.05 -5.67 -4.98
C ALA A 78 7.39 -6.25 -5.46
N ALA A 79 8.22 -5.48 -6.17
CA ALA A 79 9.56 -5.87 -6.60
C ALA A 79 9.60 -7.26 -7.27
N GLY A 80 8.57 -7.56 -8.08
CA GLY A 80 8.41 -8.82 -8.79
C GLY A 80 7.88 -10.00 -7.96
N THR A 81 7.52 -9.78 -6.69
CA THR A 81 6.91 -10.80 -5.81
C THR A 81 5.38 -10.80 -5.83
N MET A 82 4.76 -9.98 -6.69
CA MET A 82 3.30 -9.88 -6.79
C MET A 82 2.69 -11.20 -7.30
N GLU A 83 1.74 -11.73 -6.54
CA GLU A 83 1.05 -12.99 -6.81
C GLU A 83 -0.36 -12.77 -7.38
N ALA A 84 -1.02 -11.66 -7.03
CA ALA A 84 -2.37 -11.33 -7.47
C ALA A 84 -2.58 -9.81 -7.58
N PHE A 85 -3.39 -9.40 -8.55
CA PHE A 85 -3.81 -8.02 -8.77
C PHE A 85 -5.31 -7.96 -9.03
N TRP A 86 -6.03 -7.09 -8.33
CA TRP A 86 -7.47 -6.85 -8.48
C TRP A 86 -7.77 -5.35 -8.59
N ALA A 87 -8.59 -4.96 -9.56
CA ALA A 87 -9.08 -3.59 -9.75
C ALA A 87 -10.35 -3.59 -10.62
N ASP A 88 -11.30 -2.69 -10.33
CA ASP A 88 -12.65 -2.78 -10.91
C ASP A 88 -12.84 -1.98 -12.22
N SER A 89 -12.28 -0.78 -12.33
CA SER A 89 -12.74 0.21 -13.34
C SER A 89 -11.66 0.82 -14.22
N PHE A 90 -10.38 0.63 -13.90
CA PHE A 90 -9.27 1.34 -14.55
C PHE A 90 -8.20 0.43 -15.17
N VAL A 91 -8.46 -0.88 -15.24
CA VAL A 91 -7.51 -1.83 -15.85
C VAL A 91 -7.44 -1.60 -17.35
N THR A 92 -6.24 -1.36 -17.86
CA THR A 92 -5.96 -1.17 -19.28
C THR A 92 -4.88 -2.17 -19.73
N ASP A 93 -4.82 -2.44 -21.04
CA ASP A 93 -3.74 -3.28 -21.60
C ASP A 93 -2.34 -2.73 -21.29
N LEU A 94 -2.21 -1.41 -21.18
CA LEU A 94 -0.95 -0.77 -20.80
C LEU A 94 -0.56 -1.12 -19.36
N LEU A 95 -1.51 -1.11 -18.43
CA LEU A 95 -1.29 -1.51 -17.04
C LEU A 95 -0.97 -3.01 -16.95
N LEU A 96 -1.70 -3.86 -17.67
CA LEU A 96 -1.43 -5.30 -17.70
C LEU A 96 -0.03 -5.61 -18.25
N ARG A 97 0.41 -4.89 -19.30
CA ARG A 97 1.77 -5.00 -19.81
C ARG A 97 2.79 -4.51 -18.79
N TYR A 98 2.53 -3.39 -18.11
CA TYR A 98 3.41 -2.88 -17.05
C TYR A 98 3.61 -3.89 -15.92
N ILE A 99 2.52 -4.54 -15.49
CA ILE A 99 2.56 -5.63 -14.50
C ILE A 99 3.42 -6.78 -15.02
N SER A 100 3.21 -7.19 -16.27
CA SER A 100 3.92 -8.31 -16.89
C SER A 100 5.42 -8.05 -17.00
N ASP A 101 5.82 -6.83 -17.38
CA ASP A 101 7.24 -6.42 -17.50
C ASP A 101 7.97 -6.40 -16.13
N ARG A 102 7.21 -6.26 -15.03
CA ARG A 102 7.72 -6.18 -13.65
C ARG A 102 7.64 -7.51 -12.89
N ALA A 103 6.88 -8.48 -13.39
CA ALA A 103 6.97 -9.84 -12.89
C ALA A 103 8.37 -10.37 -13.18
N VAL A 104 9.06 -10.94 -12.18
CA VAL A 104 10.35 -11.60 -12.44
C VAL A 104 10.09 -12.65 -13.50
N ASN A 105 10.84 -12.62 -14.61
CA ASN A 105 10.73 -13.60 -15.68
C ASN A 105 10.67 -15.01 -15.06
N LEU A 106 9.49 -15.63 -15.08
CA LEU A 106 9.30 -17.03 -14.77
C LEU A 106 9.98 -17.89 -15.84
#